data_AF-A0A849ENM2-F1
#
_entry.id   AF-A0A849ENM2-F1
#
_cell.length_a   1.000
_cell.length_b   1.000
_cell.length_c   1.000
_cell.angle_alpha   90.00
_cell.angle_beta   90.00
_cell.angle_gamma   90.00
#
_symmetry.space_group_name_H-M   'P 1'
#
loop_
_entity.id
_entity.type
_entity.pdbx_description
1 polymer ?
#
loop_
_entity_poly.entity_id
_entity_poly.type
_entity_poly.pdbx_seq_one_letter_code
_entity_poly.pdbx_strand_id
1 'polypeptide(L)'
;MSGYIGALDLGTTSNRFVIFDSRGRIIGLDQKEHQQIFTKPGWVEHDPMEIWRNTGEVMRGALAKTGLHGRDIRAIGITNQRETAVMWDRFTGKPYMNAIVWQCTRTDEICRRLAREGGRDRFRRKTGLPLSTYFAGPKARWILENVPAARQGAQKGEALFGTIETWTIWWLTGGPDGGAHVTDVSNASRTLLMDLYRLAWDERILKVMGIPEQILPRIVPSIDPQTWGTTRADGPLGAEVPVCAALGDQQAAMVGQACFDVGDAKNTYGTGCFLLLNTGSDAVPSQHGMLTTVGYQIRGEEPVYCLEGSIAIAGALVQWLRDNLEFFDHAVEIEAMARKVEDTGGAYIVPA
;
A
#
# COMPACT_ATOMS: atom_id res chain seq x y z
N MET A 1 21.72 -25.89 -2.50
CA MET A 1 20.67 -25.87 -1.47
C MET A 1 19.65 -24.80 -1.85
N SER A 2 18.44 -25.23 -2.20
CA SER A 2 17.32 -24.34 -2.55
C SER A 2 16.89 -23.55 -1.32
N GLY A 3 16.99 -22.22 -1.38
CA GLY A 3 16.49 -21.34 -0.32
C GLY A 3 15.05 -20.91 -0.57
N TYR A 4 14.40 -20.39 0.47
CA TYR A 4 13.01 -19.94 0.45
C TYR A 4 12.92 -18.43 0.26
N ILE A 5 11.76 -17.94 -0.18
CA ILE A 5 11.44 -16.51 -0.26
C ILE A 5 10.38 -16.17 0.78
N GLY A 6 10.62 -15.10 1.54
CA GLY A 6 9.62 -14.54 2.45
C GLY A 6 8.83 -13.43 1.77
N ALA A 7 7.51 -13.43 1.92
CA ALA A 7 6.65 -12.35 1.46
C ALA A 7 5.86 -11.78 2.65
N LEU A 8 6.01 -10.48 2.90
CA LEU A 8 5.18 -9.75 3.86
C LEU A 8 4.01 -9.11 3.12
N ASP A 9 2.78 -9.45 3.49
CA ASP A 9 1.56 -8.82 3.00
C ASP A 9 0.89 -8.04 4.14
N LEU A 10 1.03 -6.71 4.07
CA LEU A 10 0.60 -5.75 5.08
C LEU A 10 -0.75 -5.16 4.66
N GLY A 11 -1.80 -5.96 4.76
CA GLY A 11 -3.15 -5.59 4.35
C GLY A 11 -3.82 -4.56 5.26
N THR A 12 -5.04 -4.17 4.92
CA THR A 12 -5.82 -3.18 5.69
C THR A 12 -6.35 -3.71 7.02
N THR A 13 -6.58 -5.01 7.15
CA THR A 13 -7.12 -5.61 8.38
C THR A 13 -6.15 -6.55 9.08
N SER A 14 -5.12 -7.03 8.38
CA SER A 14 -4.18 -8.01 8.90
C SER A 14 -2.82 -7.95 8.23
N ASN A 15 -1.79 -8.37 8.95
CA ASN A 15 -0.47 -8.65 8.40
C ASN A 15 -0.32 -10.15 8.19
N ARG A 16 0.37 -10.54 7.11
CA ARG A 16 0.71 -11.93 6.81
C ARG A 16 2.18 -12.05 6.47
N PHE A 17 2.80 -13.14 6.88
CA PHE A 17 4.09 -13.55 6.35
C PHE A 17 3.96 -14.94 5.72
N VAL A 18 4.31 -15.03 4.44
CA VAL A 18 4.21 -16.25 3.64
C VAL A 18 5.62 -16.67 3.23
N ILE A 19 5.92 -17.97 3.37
CA ILE A 19 7.19 -18.55 2.96
C ILE A 19 6.95 -19.42 1.73
N PHE A 20 7.64 -19.11 0.64
CA PHE A 20 7.55 -19.81 -0.64
C PHE A 20 8.81 -20.62 -0.92
N ASP A 21 8.65 -21.80 -1.52
CA ASP A 21 9.77 -22.54 -2.12
C ASP A 21 10.12 -22.04 -3.53
N SER A 22 11.15 -22.64 -4.15
CA SER A 22 11.60 -22.27 -5.50
C SER A 22 10.60 -22.59 -6.62
N ARG A 23 9.48 -23.27 -6.32
CA ARG A 23 8.38 -23.54 -7.26
C ARG A 23 7.16 -22.64 -7.00
N GLY A 24 7.28 -21.66 -6.10
CA GLY A 24 6.17 -20.77 -5.73
C GLY A 24 5.10 -21.44 -4.85
N ARG A 25 5.40 -22.58 -4.22
CA ARG A 25 4.46 -23.23 -3.30
C ARG A 25 4.56 -22.61 -1.92
N ILE A 26 3.41 -22.38 -1.27
CA ILE A 26 3.36 -21.95 0.12
C ILE A 26 3.80 -23.11 1.02
N ILE A 27 4.89 -22.90 1.75
CA ILE A 27 5.43 -23.84 2.73
C ILE A 27 5.06 -23.42 4.16
N GLY A 28 4.94 -22.12 4.40
CA GLY A 28 4.58 -21.56 5.70
C GLY A 28 3.75 -20.30 5.59
N LEU A 29 2.86 -20.10 6.56
CA LEU A 29 2.02 -18.92 6.67
C LEU A 29 1.74 -18.61 8.14
N ASP A 30 1.87 -17.33 8.51
CA ASP A 30 1.21 -16.81 9.69
C ASP A 30 0.52 -15.48 9.39
N GLN A 31 -0.53 -15.18 10.16
CA GLN A 31 -1.40 -14.03 9.95
C GLN A 31 -1.86 -13.49 11.30
N LYS A 32 -1.91 -12.16 11.41
CA LYS A 32 -2.46 -11.49 12.58
C LYS A 32 -3.20 -10.22 12.21
N GLU A 33 -4.40 -10.06 12.75
CA GLU A 33 -5.20 -8.84 12.59
C GLU A 33 -4.65 -7.69 13.44
N HIS A 34 -4.92 -6.45 12.99
CA HIS A 34 -4.62 -5.24 13.75
C HIS A 34 -5.88 -4.37 13.87
N GLN A 35 -5.92 -3.54 14.90
CA GLN A 35 -7.10 -2.77 15.24
C GLN A 35 -7.45 -1.74 14.16
N GLN A 36 -8.73 -1.67 13.82
CA GLN A 36 -9.29 -0.61 12.99
C GLN A 36 -9.76 0.53 13.91
N ILE A 37 -9.13 1.71 13.83
CA ILE A 37 -9.38 2.81 14.77
C ILE A 37 -10.28 3.86 14.09
N PHE A 38 -11.49 4.04 14.64
CA PHE A 38 -12.48 5.00 14.15
C PHE A 38 -12.74 6.08 15.20
N THR A 39 -11.98 7.17 15.16
CA THR A 39 -12.10 8.26 16.14
C THR A 39 -13.29 9.19 15.87
N LYS A 40 -13.69 9.32 14.60
CA LYS A 40 -14.81 10.13 14.11
C LYS A 40 -15.40 9.50 12.85
N PRO A 41 -16.65 9.82 12.46
CA PRO A 41 -17.20 9.39 11.17
C PRO A 41 -16.27 9.76 9.99
N GLY A 42 -15.98 8.79 9.13
CA GLY A 42 -15.05 8.93 7.98
C GLY A 42 -13.56 8.96 8.35
N TRP A 43 -13.22 8.92 9.64
CA TRP A 43 -11.83 8.86 10.10
C TRP A 43 -11.44 7.42 10.36
N VAL A 44 -10.44 6.96 9.62
CA VAL A 44 -9.91 5.60 9.72
C VAL A 44 -8.40 5.69 9.97
N GLU A 45 -7.95 5.05 11.03
CA GLU A 45 -6.58 5.08 11.52
C GLU A 45 -6.07 3.67 11.86
N HIS A 46 -4.75 3.49 11.78
CA HIS A 46 -4.04 2.32 12.30
C HIS A 46 -2.91 2.77 13.21
N ASP A 47 -2.59 1.99 14.25
CA ASP A 47 -1.37 2.19 15.03
C ASP A 47 -0.16 1.63 14.25
N PRO A 48 0.80 2.47 13.79
CA PRO A 48 1.96 2.00 13.04
C PRO A 48 2.84 1.04 13.85
N MET A 49 2.88 1.20 15.17
CA MET A 49 3.65 0.32 16.06
C MET A 49 2.96 -1.02 16.27
N GLU A 50 1.63 -1.08 16.23
CA GLU A 50 0.89 -2.34 16.19
C GLU A 50 1.21 -3.10 14.89
N ILE A 51 1.18 -2.40 13.74
CA ILE A 51 1.55 -2.99 12.45
C ILE A 51 2.98 -3.55 12.52
N TRP A 52 3.95 -2.80 13.04
CA TRP A 52 5.33 -3.26 13.17
C TRP A 52 5.47 -4.47 14.10
N ARG A 53 4.85 -4.42 15.29
CA ARG A 53 4.86 -5.54 16.24
C ARG A 53 4.26 -6.80 15.62
N ASN A 54 3.11 -6.67 14.96
CA ASN A 54 2.43 -7.78 14.31
C ASN A 54 3.26 -8.35 13.17
N THR A 55 3.97 -7.52 12.38
CA THR A 55 4.95 -7.97 11.38
C THR A 55 6.00 -8.89 12.02
N GLY A 56 6.61 -8.48 13.13
CA GLY A 56 7.60 -9.30 13.81
C GLY A 56 7.03 -10.59 14.42
N GLU A 57 5.76 -10.60 14.83
CA GLU A 57 5.08 -11.80 15.30
C GLU A 57 4.79 -12.79 14.17
N VAL A 58 4.20 -12.36 13.05
CA VAL A 58 3.88 -13.27 11.94
C VAL A 58 5.12 -13.84 11.27
N MET A 59 6.22 -13.07 11.22
CA MET A 59 7.50 -13.59 10.72
C MET A 59 8.01 -14.76 11.58
N ARG A 60 8.01 -14.59 12.90
CA ARG A 60 8.40 -15.65 13.85
C ARG A 60 7.44 -16.83 13.82
N GLY A 61 6.14 -16.56 13.73
CA GLY A 61 5.11 -17.60 13.67
C GLY A 61 5.22 -18.48 12.44
N ALA A 62 5.46 -17.92 11.25
CA ALA A 62 5.60 -18.73 10.03
C ALA A 62 6.87 -19.59 10.05
N LEU A 63 7.99 -19.07 10.58
CA LEU A 63 9.21 -19.85 10.79
C LEU A 63 8.97 -21.00 11.79
N ALA A 64 8.34 -20.71 12.93
CA ALA A 64 8.04 -21.72 13.95
C ALA A 64 7.14 -22.84 13.41
N LYS A 65 6.11 -22.53 12.62
CA LYS A 65 5.21 -23.52 12.01
C LYS A 65 5.89 -24.43 10.99
N THR A 66 6.97 -23.97 10.36
CA THR A 66 7.69 -24.72 9.33
C THR A 66 8.96 -25.41 9.85
N GLY A 67 9.43 -25.02 11.04
CA GLY A 67 10.73 -25.44 11.56
C GLY A 67 11.92 -24.82 10.83
N LEU A 68 11.68 -23.81 9.98
CA LEU A 68 12.72 -23.08 9.27
C LEU A 68 13.37 -22.02 10.17
N HIS A 69 14.59 -21.62 9.80
CA HIS A 69 15.31 -20.51 10.39
C HIS A 69 15.41 -19.33 9.42
N GLY A 70 15.64 -18.12 9.93
CA GLY A 70 15.80 -16.93 9.07
C GLY A 70 16.88 -17.08 8.00
N ARG A 71 17.96 -17.82 8.29
CA ARG A 71 19.04 -18.13 7.33
C ARG A 71 18.60 -18.98 6.12
N ASP A 72 17.45 -19.63 6.22
CA ASP A 72 16.87 -20.41 5.12
C ASP A 72 16.10 -19.50 4.13
N ILE A 73 15.78 -18.27 4.55
CA ILE A 73 15.15 -17.24 3.73
C ILE A 73 16.23 -16.47 2.95
N ARG A 74 16.08 -16.39 1.63
CA ARG A 74 17.06 -15.75 0.73
C ARG A 74 16.80 -14.27 0.50
N ALA A 75 15.54 -13.87 0.55
CA ALA A 75 15.12 -12.51 0.34
C ALA A 75 13.70 -12.31 0.90
N ILE A 76 13.38 -11.06 1.19
CA ILE A 76 12.05 -10.61 1.57
C ILE A 76 11.49 -9.70 0.48
N GLY A 77 10.30 -10.03 0.00
CA GLY A 77 9.42 -9.13 -0.73
C GLY A 77 8.34 -8.55 0.18
N ILE A 78 7.96 -7.30 -0.03
CA ILE A 78 6.93 -6.62 0.76
C ILE A 78 5.80 -6.19 -0.16
N THR A 79 4.57 -6.39 0.29
CA THR A 79 3.38 -5.82 -0.31
C THR A 79 2.51 -5.23 0.78
N ASN A 80 1.77 -4.17 0.45
CA ASN A 80 1.08 -3.37 1.45
C ASN A 80 -0.21 -2.75 0.92
N GLN A 81 -1.13 -2.46 1.85
CA GLN A 81 -2.20 -1.51 1.61
C GLN A 81 -1.59 -0.17 1.14
N ARG A 82 -1.98 0.23 -0.07
CA ARG A 82 -1.49 1.45 -0.71
C ARG A 82 -2.09 2.68 -0.03
N GLU A 83 -1.52 3.84 -0.33
CA GLU A 83 -1.91 5.19 0.12
C GLU A 83 -1.89 5.49 1.64
N THR A 84 -2.03 4.49 2.52
CA THR A 84 -1.99 4.67 3.98
C THR A 84 -0.68 5.35 4.39
N ALA A 85 -0.81 6.49 5.07
CA ALA A 85 0.27 7.44 5.29
C ALA A 85 0.77 7.45 6.74
N VAL A 86 2.08 7.34 6.93
CA VAL A 86 2.77 7.39 8.23
C VAL A 86 3.78 8.53 8.25
N MET A 87 3.88 9.24 9.38
CA MET A 87 4.95 10.19 9.65
C MET A 87 5.54 9.94 11.03
N TRP A 88 6.87 9.81 11.11
CA TRP A 88 7.57 9.42 12.33
C TRP A 88 8.88 10.17 12.50
N ASP A 89 9.38 10.17 13.73
CA ASP A 89 10.67 10.72 14.09
C ASP A 89 11.79 9.73 13.73
N ARG A 90 12.79 10.19 12.97
CA ARG A 90 13.86 9.34 12.42
C ARG A 90 14.84 8.82 13.46
N PHE A 91 14.96 9.48 14.61
CA PHE A 91 15.94 9.14 15.65
C PHE A 91 15.34 8.24 16.73
N THR A 92 14.02 8.29 16.91
CA THR A 92 13.33 7.48 17.92
C THR A 92 12.48 6.38 17.31
N GLY A 93 12.13 6.49 16.02
CA GLY A 93 11.18 5.62 15.35
C GLY A 93 9.74 5.83 15.79
N LYS A 94 9.46 6.82 16.65
CA LYS A 94 8.11 7.05 17.18
C LYS A 94 7.24 7.76 16.13
N PRO A 95 6.06 7.22 15.80
CA PRO A 95 5.08 7.95 14.99
C PRO A 95 4.63 9.23 15.70
N TYR A 96 4.45 10.33 14.95
CA TYR A 96 3.88 11.55 15.52
C TYR A 96 2.39 11.43 15.82
N MET A 97 1.72 10.48 15.16
CA MET A 97 0.33 10.10 15.36
C MET A 97 0.09 8.73 14.70
N ASN A 98 -1.14 8.21 14.79
CA ASN A 98 -1.56 7.04 14.04
C ASN A 98 -1.40 7.23 12.52
N ALA A 99 -1.26 6.13 11.78
CA ALA A 99 -1.32 6.15 10.33
C ALA A 99 -2.71 6.60 9.86
N ILE A 100 -2.77 7.42 8.82
CA ILE A 100 -4.05 7.79 8.18
C ILE A 100 -4.31 6.81 7.04
N VAL A 101 -5.34 5.98 7.21
CA VAL A 101 -5.66 4.88 6.28
C VAL A 101 -6.22 5.43 4.96
N TRP A 102 -6.03 4.69 3.87
CA TRP A 102 -6.53 5.02 2.54
C TRP A 102 -8.04 5.32 2.50
N GLN A 103 -8.84 4.59 3.28
CA GLN A 103 -10.30 4.77 3.43
C GLN A 103 -10.68 6.09 4.09
N CYS A 104 -9.75 6.76 4.78
CA CYS A 104 -10.05 7.95 5.54
C CYS A 104 -10.37 9.15 4.63
N THR A 105 -11.49 9.82 4.91
CA THR A 105 -12.01 10.97 4.14
C THR A 105 -11.67 12.33 4.78
N ARG A 106 -10.87 12.37 5.85
CA ARG A 106 -10.56 13.62 6.60
C ARG A 106 -9.89 14.72 5.78
N THR A 107 -9.34 14.38 4.62
CA THR A 107 -8.60 15.29 3.74
C THR A 107 -9.48 15.93 2.66
N ASP A 108 -10.80 15.77 2.74
CA ASP A 108 -11.75 16.31 1.76
C ASP A 108 -11.63 17.84 1.62
N GLU A 109 -11.56 18.58 2.73
CA GLU A 109 -11.39 20.04 2.68
C GLU A 109 -10.06 20.45 2.02
N ILE A 110 -8.99 19.71 2.30
CA ILE A 110 -7.69 19.91 1.65
C ILE A 110 -7.82 19.70 0.14
N CYS A 111 -8.49 18.63 -0.29
CA CYS A 111 -8.72 18.33 -1.71
C CYS A 111 -9.56 19.42 -2.39
N ARG A 112 -10.63 19.90 -1.73
CA ARG A 112 -11.46 21.00 -2.24
C ARG A 112 -10.67 22.29 -2.38
N ARG A 113 -9.84 22.64 -1.38
CA ARG A 113 -8.97 23.83 -1.43
C ARG A 113 -7.98 23.74 -2.60
N LEU A 114 -7.36 22.58 -2.79
CA LEU A 114 -6.45 22.34 -3.91
C LEU A 114 -7.15 22.41 -5.27
N ALA A 115 -8.38 21.94 -5.36
CA ALA A 115 -9.17 21.92 -6.59
C ALA A 115 -9.69 23.31 -7.03
N ARG A 116 -9.68 24.32 -6.15
CA ARG A 116 -10.08 25.70 -6.51
C ARG A 116 -9.24 26.28 -7.66
N GLU A 117 -7.99 25.84 -7.76
CA GLU A 117 -7.09 26.19 -8.86
C GLU A 117 -6.79 24.93 -9.68
N GLY A 118 -7.31 24.84 -10.90
CA GLY A 118 -7.02 23.71 -11.79
C GLY A 118 -7.94 22.49 -11.64
N GLY A 119 -8.97 22.56 -10.80
CA GLY A 119 -10.02 21.54 -10.69
C GLY A 119 -9.54 20.21 -10.07
N ARG A 120 -10.39 19.18 -10.15
CA ARG A 120 -10.08 17.84 -9.61
C ARG A 120 -8.88 17.19 -10.28
N ASP A 121 -8.61 17.51 -11.54
CA ASP A 121 -7.51 16.92 -12.32
C ASP A 121 -6.22 17.77 -12.28
N ARG A 122 -6.10 18.74 -11.35
CA ARG A 122 -4.98 19.68 -11.24
C ARG A 122 -3.60 19.04 -11.42
N PHE A 123 -3.40 17.85 -10.85
CA PHE A 123 -2.11 17.14 -10.88
C PHE A 123 -2.10 15.92 -11.81
N ARG A 124 -3.24 15.56 -12.41
CA ARG A 124 -3.41 14.29 -13.13
C ARG A 124 -2.47 14.11 -14.30
N ARG A 125 -2.12 15.20 -14.99
CA ARG A 125 -1.15 15.16 -16.08
C ARG A 125 0.23 14.65 -15.67
N LYS A 126 0.61 14.85 -14.40
CA LYS A 126 1.91 14.44 -13.84
C LYS A 126 1.81 13.13 -13.09
N THR A 127 0.76 12.96 -12.31
CA THR A 127 0.63 11.85 -11.37
C THR A 127 -0.23 10.71 -11.89
N GLY A 128 -1.02 10.93 -12.94
CA GLY A 128 -2.06 10.00 -13.40
C GLY A 128 -3.30 9.94 -12.50
N LEU A 129 -3.34 10.74 -11.43
CA LEU A 129 -4.34 10.66 -10.37
C LEU A 129 -5.14 11.97 -10.22
N PRO A 130 -6.46 11.90 -9.92
CA PRO A 130 -7.24 13.08 -9.54
C PRO A 130 -6.96 13.48 -8.08
N LEU A 131 -7.40 14.68 -7.69
CA LEU A 131 -7.52 15.06 -6.28
C LEU A 131 -8.64 14.23 -5.63
N SER A 132 -8.26 13.46 -4.62
CA SER A 132 -9.13 12.59 -3.85
C SER A 132 -8.55 12.41 -2.45
N THR A 133 -9.43 12.12 -1.47
CA THR A 133 -9.01 11.78 -0.10
C THR A 133 -8.25 10.47 -0.01
N TYR A 134 -8.31 9.67 -1.08
CA TYR A 134 -7.71 8.35 -1.17
C TYR A 134 -6.17 8.41 -1.04
N PHE A 135 -5.50 9.34 -1.74
CA PHE A 135 -4.05 9.35 -1.93
C PHE A 135 -3.26 9.89 -0.72
N ALA A 136 -1.98 9.50 -0.62
CA ALA A 136 -1.15 9.76 0.55
C ALA A 136 -0.76 11.25 0.73
N GLY A 137 -0.57 12.00 -0.35
CA GLY A 137 -0.11 13.39 -0.32
C GLY A 137 -1.00 14.34 0.49
N PRO A 138 -2.33 14.38 0.23
CA PRO A 138 -3.26 15.12 1.08
C PRO A 138 -3.22 14.71 2.57
N LYS A 139 -2.91 13.44 2.87
CA LYS A 139 -2.78 12.94 4.25
C LYS A 139 -1.51 13.47 4.90
N ALA A 140 -0.37 13.45 4.19
CA ALA A 140 0.88 14.07 4.66
C ALA A 140 0.69 15.57 4.97
N ARG A 141 0.02 16.30 4.07
CA ARG A 141 -0.33 17.70 4.29
C ARG A 141 -1.20 17.88 5.54
N TRP A 142 -2.20 17.02 5.72
CA TRP A 142 -3.06 17.08 6.90
C TRP A 142 -2.27 16.91 8.20
N ILE A 143 -1.33 15.94 8.24
CA ILE A 143 -0.46 15.72 9.40
C ILE A 143 0.35 16.98 9.70
N LEU A 144 0.99 17.57 8.68
CA LEU A 144 1.75 18.81 8.84
C LEU A 144 0.87 20.00 9.25
N GLU A 145 -0.41 20.05 8.86
CA GLU A 145 -1.37 21.10 9.26
C GLU A 145 -1.92 20.95 10.68
N ASN A 146 -2.03 19.72 11.18
CA ASN A 146 -2.79 19.43 12.41
C ASN A 146 -1.95 18.86 13.56
N VAL A 147 -0.72 18.39 13.31
CA VAL A 147 0.16 17.82 14.34
C VAL A 147 1.40 18.72 14.50
N PRO A 148 1.41 19.62 15.52
CA PRO A 148 2.51 20.57 15.72
C PRO A 148 3.89 19.91 15.82
N ALA A 149 3.98 18.76 16.52
CA ALA A 149 5.23 18.02 16.66
C ALA A 149 5.76 17.51 15.30
N ALA A 150 4.88 17.01 14.43
CA ALA A 150 5.24 16.55 13.10
C ALA A 150 5.75 17.70 12.21
N ARG A 151 5.07 18.86 12.27
CA ARG A 151 5.50 20.07 11.56
C ARG A 151 6.89 20.52 12.01
N GLN A 152 7.13 20.57 13.32
CA GLN A 152 8.43 20.96 13.87
C GLN A 152 9.52 19.96 13.48
N GLY A 153 9.25 18.65 13.58
CA GLY A 153 10.18 17.62 13.14
C GLY A 153 10.53 17.72 11.66
N ALA A 154 9.54 17.99 10.79
CA ALA A 154 9.75 18.18 9.36
C ALA A 154 10.62 19.41 9.04
N GLN A 155 10.41 20.52 9.77
CA GLN A 155 11.21 21.74 9.63
C GLN A 155 12.67 21.53 10.05
N LYS A 156 12.92 20.66 11.03
CA LYS A 156 14.26 20.32 11.51
C LYS A 156 14.94 19.19 10.72
N GLY A 157 14.23 18.53 9.79
CA GLY A 157 14.73 17.35 9.08
C GLY A 157 14.78 16.07 9.94
N GLU A 158 14.03 16.07 11.04
CA GLU A 158 13.92 14.95 11.99
C GLU A 158 12.76 14.01 11.62
N ALA A 159 11.75 14.50 10.92
CA ALA A 159 10.61 13.70 10.49
C ALA A 159 10.89 12.94 9.18
N LEU A 160 10.42 11.70 9.10
CA LEU A 160 10.27 10.93 7.88
C LEU A 160 8.80 10.69 7.58
N PHE A 161 8.49 10.59 6.30
CA PHE A 161 7.19 10.23 5.76
C PHE A 161 7.30 8.94 4.93
N GLY A 162 6.22 8.19 4.84
CA GLY A 162 6.17 7.02 3.96
C GLY A 162 4.80 6.35 3.96
N THR A 163 4.60 5.48 2.97
CA THR A 163 3.54 4.48 2.99
C THR A 163 3.98 3.26 3.80
N ILE A 164 3.10 2.27 3.97
CA ILE A 164 3.29 1.15 4.91
C ILE A 164 4.51 0.29 4.59
N GLU A 165 4.88 0.12 3.31
CA GLU A 165 6.10 -0.56 2.91
C GLU A 165 7.34 0.23 3.33
N THR A 166 7.35 1.55 3.15
CA THR A 166 8.46 2.42 3.54
C THR A 166 8.70 2.30 5.05
N TRP A 167 7.63 2.39 5.85
CA TRP A 167 7.67 2.22 7.30
C TRP A 167 8.26 0.86 7.70
N THR A 168 7.83 -0.21 7.03
CA THR A 168 8.26 -1.57 7.36
C THR A 168 9.69 -1.86 6.91
N ILE A 169 10.09 -1.42 5.71
CA ILE A 169 11.47 -1.51 5.21
C ILE A 169 12.40 -0.79 6.19
N TRP A 170 12.03 0.42 6.61
CA TRP A 170 12.82 1.22 7.52
C TRP A 170 13.10 0.47 8.83
N TRP A 171 12.07 -0.11 9.47
CA TRP A 171 12.24 -0.90 10.70
C TRP A 171 13.02 -2.19 10.48
N LEU A 172 12.74 -2.94 9.41
CA LEU A 172 13.44 -4.19 9.11
C LEU A 172 14.94 -3.96 8.96
N THR A 173 15.32 -2.87 8.32
CA THR A 173 16.71 -2.60 7.90
C THR A 173 17.54 -1.78 8.89
N GLY A 174 17.02 -1.48 10.08
CA GLY A 174 17.80 -0.77 11.10
C GLY A 174 16.99 0.17 11.99
N GLY A 175 15.85 0.66 11.49
CA GLY A 175 15.06 1.68 12.17
C GLY A 175 15.90 2.92 12.49
N PRO A 176 15.89 3.40 13.74
CA PRO A 176 16.75 4.52 14.17
C PRO A 176 18.24 4.31 13.89
N ASP A 177 18.70 3.06 13.83
CA ASP A 177 20.11 2.69 13.66
C ASP A 177 20.49 2.56 12.17
N GLY A 178 19.98 3.45 11.32
CA GLY A 178 20.33 3.49 9.89
C GLY A 178 19.38 2.74 8.95
N GLY A 179 18.11 2.58 9.35
CA GLY A 179 17.07 2.00 8.51
C GLY A 179 16.93 2.70 7.16
N ALA A 180 16.79 1.90 6.10
CA ALA A 180 16.64 2.38 4.73
C ALA A 180 15.29 3.10 4.56
N HIS A 181 15.35 4.38 4.22
CA HIS A 181 14.17 5.21 3.93
C HIS A 181 13.92 5.25 2.43
N VAL A 182 13.23 4.22 1.94
CA VAL A 182 12.96 4.00 0.50
C VAL A 182 11.50 3.62 0.26
N THR A 183 10.99 3.95 -0.93
CA THR A 183 9.66 3.54 -1.42
C THR A 183 9.80 3.05 -2.85
N ASP A 184 9.04 2.05 -3.25
CA ASP A 184 9.07 1.61 -4.64
C ASP A 184 8.23 2.51 -5.56
N VAL A 185 8.51 2.48 -6.86
CA VAL A 185 7.79 3.27 -7.87
C VAL A 185 6.27 3.02 -7.89
N SER A 186 5.81 1.81 -7.57
CA SER A 186 4.37 1.51 -7.53
C SER A 186 3.71 2.23 -6.36
N ASN A 187 4.24 2.16 -5.13
CA ASN A 187 3.72 2.91 -3.99
C ASN A 187 3.89 4.42 -4.14
N ALA A 188 5.04 4.88 -4.63
CA ALA A 188 5.29 6.31 -4.87
C ALA A 188 4.28 6.91 -5.86
N SER A 189 3.88 6.17 -6.90
CA SER A 189 2.85 6.59 -7.86
C SER A 189 1.48 6.83 -7.21
N ARG A 190 1.21 6.23 -6.05
CA ARG A 190 -0.05 6.36 -5.29
C ARG A 190 -0.10 7.53 -4.33
N THR A 191 0.98 8.30 -4.24
CA THR A 191 1.06 9.40 -3.29
C THR A 191 0.40 10.68 -3.79
N LEU A 192 0.13 10.82 -5.09
CA LEU A 192 -0.18 12.10 -5.75
C LEU A 192 0.99 13.11 -5.74
N LEU A 193 2.21 12.68 -5.39
CA LEU A 193 3.40 13.55 -5.31
C LEU A 193 4.48 13.23 -6.35
N MET A 194 4.45 12.04 -6.95
CA MET A 194 5.42 11.59 -7.94
C MET A 194 5.02 12.01 -9.36
N ASP A 195 5.99 12.49 -10.14
CA ASP A 195 5.90 12.61 -11.60
C ASP A 195 6.09 11.21 -12.22
N LEU A 196 5.05 10.68 -12.87
CA LEU A 196 5.07 9.34 -13.46
C LEU A 196 6.14 9.18 -14.54
N TYR A 197 6.48 10.23 -15.28
CA TYR A 197 7.41 10.13 -16.41
C TYR A 197 8.87 10.24 -15.97
N ARG A 198 9.12 10.97 -14.87
CA ARG A 198 10.47 11.12 -14.31
C ARG A 198 10.78 10.10 -13.22
N LEU A 199 9.75 9.43 -12.69
CA LEU A 199 9.83 8.55 -11.51
C LEU A 199 10.51 9.23 -10.31
N ALA A 200 10.18 10.51 -10.11
CA ALA A 200 10.75 11.37 -9.09
C ALA A 200 9.67 12.22 -8.44
N TRP A 201 9.92 12.70 -7.23
CA TRP A 201 9.02 13.65 -6.58
C TRP A 201 8.93 14.95 -7.41
N ASP A 202 7.71 15.44 -7.63
CA ASP A 202 7.49 16.69 -8.38
C ASP A 202 7.56 17.90 -7.43
N GLU A 203 8.66 18.65 -7.52
CA GLU A 203 8.93 19.84 -6.69
C GLU A 203 7.76 20.85 -6.67
N ARG A 204 7.04 21.02 -7.78
CA ARG A 204 5.92 21.98 -7.88
C ARG A 204 4.72 21.45 -7.10
N ILE A 205 4.41 20.17 -7.23
CA ILE A 205 3.36 19.52 -6.45
C ILE A 205 3.71 19.58 -4.97
N LEU A 206 4.95 19.25 -4.59
CA LEU A 206 5.42 19.33 -3.20
C LEU A 206 5.24 20.74 -2.61
N LYS A 207 5.65 21.77 -3.36
CA LYS A 207 5.48 23.17 -2.95
C LYS A 207 4.01 23.55 -2.76
N VAL A 208 3.12 23.14 -3.66
CA VAL A 208 1.67 23.40 -3.54
C VAL A 208 1.05 22.62 -2.37
N MET A 209 1.50 21.39 -2.14
CA MET A 209 1.09 20.55 -1.00
C MET A 209 1.67 21.02 0.33
N GLY A 210 2.72 21.85 0.33
CA GLY A 210 3.42 22.28 1.53
C GLY A 210 4.20 21.14 2.20
N ILE A 211 4.72 20.20 1.40
CA ILE A 211 5.47 19.04 1.88
C ILE A 211 6.96 19.27 1.58
N PRO A 212 7.83 19.30 2.60
CA PRO A 212 9.27 19.41 2.38
C PRO A 212 9.83 18.12 1.77
N GLU A 213 10.65 18.21 0.73
CA GLU A 213 11.18 17.02 0.05
C GLU A 213 12.06 16.15 0.96
N GLN A 214 12.77 16.75 1.92
CA GLN A 214 13.70 16.04 2.80
C GLN A 214 13.04 14.99 3.73
N ILE A 215 11.72 15.02 3.89
CA ILE A 215 11.01 14.01 4.69
C ILE A 215 10.57 12.81 3.83
N LEU A 216 10.69 12.90 2.50
CA LEU A 216 10.20 11.87 1.58
C LEU A 216 11.26 10.77 1.37
N PRO A 217 10.82 9.51 1.21
CA PRO A 217 11.74 8.41 0.94
C PRO A 217 12.35 8.55 -0.45
N ARG A 218 13.52 7.94 -0.64
CA ARG A 218 14.09 7.78 -1.98
C ARG A 218 13.23 6.80 -2.78
N ILE A 219 12.82 7.19 -3.98
CA ILE A 219 12.11 6.30 -4.90
C ILE A 219 13.11 5.31 -5.50
N VAL A 220 12.79 4.02 -5.46
CA VAL A 220 13.60 2.91 -5.96
C VAL A 220 12.76 1.99 -6.88
N PRO A 221 13.39 1.16 -7.74
CA PRO A 221 12.66 0.14 -8.49
C PRO A 221 11.90 -0.81 -7.55
N SER A 222 10.83 -1.43 -8.03
CA SER A 222 10.05 -2.42 -7.27
C SER A 222 10.81 -3.71 -6.96
N ILE A 223 11.74 -4.11 -7.84
CA ILE A 223 12.54 -5.33 -7.72
C ILE A 223 14.01 -4.96 -7.96
N ASP A 224 14.87 -5.14 -6.96
CA ASP A 224 16.26 -4.68 -7.02
C ASP A 224 17.24 -5.72 -6.45
N PRO A 225 18.05 -6.41 -7.28
CA PRO A 225 18.99 -7.41 -6.80
C PRO A 225 20.11 -6.82 -5.92
N GLN A 226 20.30 -5.49 -5.89
CA GLN A 226 21.31 -4.84 -5.06
C GLN A 226 20.89 -4.67 -3.59
N THR A 227 19.66 -5.06 -3.23
CA THR A 227 19.02 -4.87 -1.92
C THR A 227 18.94 -3.41 -1.46
N TRP A 228 17.96 -3.08 -0.62
CA TRP A 228 17.87 -1.74 0.00
C TRP A 228 18.44 -1.70 1.42
N GLY A 229 18.67 -2.89 1.97
CA GLY A 229 19.24 -3.16 3.28
C GLY A 229 19.02 -4.63 3.60
N THR A 230 19.54 -5.10 4.72
CA THR A 230 19.26 -6.44 5.23
C THR A 230 18.47 -6.33 6.52
N THR A 231 17.65 -7.34 6.82
CA THR A 231 17.09 -7.47 8.16
C THR A 231 18.19 -7.52 9.21
N ARG A 232 17.92 -7.07 10.43
CA ARG A 232 18.90 -7.20 11.50
C ARG A 232 18.99 -8.64 12.03
N ALA A 233 20.19 -9.06 12.41
CA ALA A 233 20.42 -10.37 13.03
C ALA A 233 19.70 -10.55 14.38
N ASP A 234 19.45 -9.47 15.12
CA ASP A 234 18.65 -9.42 16.35
C ASP A 234 17.15 -9.16 16.08
N GLY A 235 16.76 -9.04 14.82
CA GLY A 235 15.40 -8.77 14.37
C GLY A 235 14.50 -10.03 14.30
N PRO A 236 13.28 -9.90 13.75
CA PRO A 236 12.28 -10.97 13.76
C PRO A 236 12.70 -12.29 13.11
N LEU A 237 13.60 -12.26 12.12
CA LEU A 237 14.10 -13.46 11.46
C LEU A 237 15.30 -14.09 12.17
N GLY A 238 15.94 -13.38 13.11
CA GLY A 238 17.18 -13.85 13.74
C GLY A 238 18.35 -14.02 12.75
N ALA A 239 18.32 -13.31 11.61
CA ALA A 239 19.30 -13.43 10.53
C ALA A 239 19.31 -12.15 9.67
N GLU A 240 20.42 -11.92 8.98
CA GLU A 240 20.53 -10.89 7.95
C GLU A 240 20.00 -11.42 6.62
N VAL A 241 18.83 -10.93 6.22
CA VAL A 241 18.14 -11.33 4.99
C VAL A 241 17.92 -10.09 4.12
N PRO A 242 18.30 -10.11 2.83
CA PRO A 242 18.06 -9.02 1.91
C PRO A 242 16.58 -8.59 1.83
N VAL A 243 16.34 -7.29 1.91
CA VAL A 243 15.04 -6.67 1.61
C VAL A 243 15.18 -5.95 0.26
N CYS A 244 14.59 -6.56 -0.77
CA CYS A 244 14.95 -6.24 -2.15
C CYS A 244 13.77 -6.15 -3.12
N ALA A 245 12.54 -6.25 -2.60
CA ALA A 245 11.34 -6.05 -3.40
C ALA A 245 10.20 -5.44 -2.58
N ALA A 246 9.46 -4.54 -3.21
CA ALA A 246 8.26 -3.92 -2.68
C ALA A 246 7.32 -3.55 -3.83
N LEU A 247 6.03 -3.85 -3.66
CA LEU A 247 4.98 -3.47 -4.60
C LEU A 247 3.72 -3.12 -3.81
N GLY A 248 2.95 -2.14 -4.26
CA GLY A 248 1.59 -1.95 -3.73
C GLY A 248 0.74 -3.20 -3.96
N ASP A 249 -0.15 -3.55 -3.03
CA ASP A 249 -0.95 -4.78 -3.05
C ASP A 249 -1.59 -5.15 -4.39
N GLN A 250 -2.22 -4.20 -5.06
CA GLN A 250 -2.86 -4.47 -6.34
C GLN A 250 -1.85 -4.73 -7.46
N GLN A 251 -0.71 -4.04 -7.44
CA GLN A 251 0.40 -4.27 -8.37
C GLN A 251 1.12 -5.59 -8.07
N ALA A 252 1.32 -5.94 -6.80
CA ALA A 252 1.84 -7.25 -6.38
C ALA A 252 0.92 -8.39 -6.86
N ALA A 253 -0.39 -8.23 -6.75
CA ALA A 253 -1.36 -9.20 -7.26
C ALA A 253 -1.31 -9.34 -8.79
N MET A 254 -1.05 -8.25 -9.52
CA MET A 254 -0.84 -8.29 -10.98
C MET A 254 0.42 -9.08 -11.35
N VAL A 255 1.54 -8.83 -10.66
CA VAL A 255 2.77 -9.63 -10.83
C VAL A 255 2.56 -11.09 -10.44
N GLY A 256 1.84 -11.36 -9.35
CA GLY A 256 1.52 -12.71 -8.89
C GLY A 256 0.60 -13.50 -9.83
N GLN A 257 -0.20 -12.81 -10.65
CA GLN A 257 -1.00 -13.39 -11.73
C GLN A 257 -0.22 -13.53 -13.05
N ALA A 258 1.08 -13.21 -13.05
CA ALA A 258 1.95 -13.21 -14.23
C ALA A 258 1.43 -12.33 -15.38
N CYS A 259 0.76 -11.21 -15.04
CA CYS A 259 0.28 -10.23 -16.02
C CYS A 259 1.44 -9.36 -16.55
N PHE A 260 2.38 -9.95 -17.27
CA PHE A 260 3.61 -9.29 -17.72
C PHE A 260 3.50 -8.70 -19.12
N ASP A 261 2.54 -9.16 -19.93
CA ASP A 261 2.38 -8.70 -21.29
C ASP A 261 1.39 -7.54 -21.39
N VAL A 262 1.58 -6.67 -22.39
CA VAL A 262 0.66 -5.57 -22.67
C VAL A 262 -0.73 -6.14 -22.97
N GLY A 263 -1.74 -5.62 -22.29
CA GLY A 263 -3.12 -6.12 -22.41
C GLY A 263 -3.50 -7.15 -21.36
N ASP A 264 -2.54 -7.73 -20.63
CA ASP A 264 -2.87 -8.57 -19.47
C ASP A 264 -3.59 -7.74 -18.41
N ALA A 265 -4.67 -8.31 -17.88
CA ALA A 265 -5.45 -7.67 -16.85
C ALA A 265 -5.79 -8.66 -15.74
N LYS A 266 -5.88 -8.12 -14.52
CA LYS A 266 -6.42 -8.84 -13.37
C LYS A 266 -7.50 -8.01 -12.72
N ASN A 267 -8.46 -8.69 -12.09
CA ASN A 267 -9.40 -8.05 -11.19
C ASN A 267 -9.37 -8.76 -9.83
N THR A 268 -9.13 -8.01 -8.76
CA THR A 268 -9.12 -8.54 -7.39
C THR A 268 -10.47 -8.26 -6.76
N TYR A 269 -11.16 -9.31 -6.30
CA TYR A 269 -12.46 -9.21 -5.61
C TYR A 269 -12.27 -9.32 -4.10
N GLY A 270 -12.52 -8.23 -3.38
CA GLY A 270 -12.49 -8.17 -1.92
C GLY A 270 -13.54 -7.20 -1.39
N THR A 271 -13.22 -6.45 -0.33
CA THR A 271 -14.08 -5.37 0.18
C THR A 271 -14.48 -4.39 -0.94
N GLY A 272 -13.51 -4.01 -1.78
CA GLY A 272 -13.71 -3.37 -3.08
C GLY A 272 -13.22 -4.27 -4.23
N CYS A 273 -13.35 -3.80 -5.47
CA CYS A 273 -12.77 -4.44 -6.65
C CYS A 273 -11.74 -3.53 -7.33
N PHE A 274 -10.61 -4.10 -7.73
CA PHE A 274 -9.52 -3.37 -8.37
C PHE A 274 -9.08 -4.09 -9.65
N LEU A 275 -9.42 -3.49 -10.78
CA LEU A 275 -9.01 -3.91 -12.12
C LEU A 275 -7.71 -3.19 -12.48
N LEU A 276 -6.66 -3.94 -12.79
CA LEU A 276 -5.41 -3.40 -13.34
C LEU A 276 -5.18 -4.00 -14.71
N LEU A 277 -4.83 -3.15 -15.68
CA LEU A 277 -4.48 -3.51 -17.05
C LEU A 277 -3.05 -3.07 -17.34
N ASN A 278 -2.18 -4.00 -17.74
CA ASN A 278 -0.81 -3.73 -18.14
C ASN A 278 -0.76 -2.90 -19.44
N THR A 279 -0.09 -1.76 -19.42
CA THR A 279 0.10 -0.89 -20.59
C THR A 279 1.54 -0.82 -21.07
N GLY A 280 2.41 -1.72 -20.59
CA GLY A 280 3.83 -1.78 -20.94
C GLY A 280 4.57 -0.53 -20.48
N SER A 281 5.52 -0.05 -21.31
CA SER A 281 6.32 1.15 -21.03
C SER A 281 5.56 2.46 -21.20
N ASP A 282 4.31 2.42 -21.65
CA ASP A 282 3.52 3.61 -21.94
C ASP A 282 2.59 3.96 -20.76
N ALA A 283 2.81 5.14 -20.18
CA ALA A 283 1.91 5.72 -19.18
C ALA A 283 0.64 6.28 -19.84
N VAL A 284 -0.31 5.41 -20.20
CA VAL A 284 -1.52 5.77 -20.95
C VAL A 284 -2.46 6.65 -20.09
N PRO A 285 -2.72 7.92 -20.46
CA PRO A 285 -3.68 8.76 -19.73
C PRO A 285 -5.12 8.30 -19.97
N SER A 286 -5.86 8.04 -18.90
CA SER A 286 -7.28 7.67 -19.02
C SER A 286 -8.15 8.85 -19.49
N GLN A 287 -9.04 8.58 -20.45
CA GLN A 287 -10.12 9.49 -20.88
C GLN A 287 -11.48 9.13 -20.24
N HIS A 288 -11.54 8.06 -19.45
CA HIS A 288 -12.78 7.49 -18.90
C HIS A 288 -12.74 7.37 -17.37
N GLY A 289 -12.00 8.27 -16.70
CA GLY A 289 -12.00 8.34 -15.24
C GLY A 289 -11.05 7.38 -14.52
N MET A 290 -10.53 6.33 -15.17
CA MET A 290 -9.49 5.43 -14.61
C MET A 290 -8.20 6.16 -14.20
N LEU A 291 -7.42 5.53 -13.33
CA LEU A 291 -6.12 6.00 -12.89
C LEU A 291 -5.03 5.51 -13.85
N THR A 292 -4.03 6.35 -14.11
CA THR A 292 -2.76 5.92 -14.73
C THR A 292 -1.74 5.81 -13.60
N THR A 293 -1.04 4.69 -13.49
CA THR A 293 -0.17 4.41 -12.34
C THR A 293 1.02 3.56 -12.77
N VAL A 294 2.08 3.49 -11.97
CA VAL A 294 3.16 2.52 -12.19
C VAL A 294 2.71 1.15 -11.68
N GLY A 295 2.88 0.12 -12.51
CA GLY A 295 2.72 -1.28 -12.18
C GLY A 295 3.91 -1.78 -11.38
N TYR A 296 5.10 -1.79 -11.99
CA TYR A 296 6.34 -2.17 -11.32
C TYR A 296 7.55 -1.68 -12.11
N GLN A 297 8.72 -1.74 -11.50
CA GLN A 297 9.99 -1.60 -12.23
C GLN A 297 11.01 -2.60 -11.70
N ILE A 298 11.69 -3.30 -12.62
CA ILE A 298 12.88 -4.10 -12.30
C ILE A 298 14.10 -3.21 -12.48
N ARG A 299 15.07 -3.27 -11.55
CA ARG A 299 16.30 -2.47 -11.62
C ARG A 299 17.02 -2.70 -12.96
N GLY A 300 17.25 -1.60 -13.68
CA GLY A 300 17.92 -1.62 -15.00
C GLY A 300 16.98 -1.79 -16.18
N GLU A 301 15.68 -1.97 -15.93
CA GLU A 301 14.63 -2.07 -16.94
C GLU A 301 13.72 -0.82 -16.92
N GLU A 302 13.01 -0.61 -18.03
CA GLU A 302 11.97 0.42 -18.12
C GLU A 302 10.81 0.11 -17.15
N PRO A 303 10.16 1.14 -16.58
CA PRO A 303 8.97 0.93 -15.77
C PRO A 303 7.83 0.35 -16.61
N VAL A 304 7.06 -0.54 -16.00
CA VAL A 304 5.77 -1.00 -16.54
C VAL A 304 4.66 -0.20 -15.88
N TYR A 305 3.79 0.38 -16.68
CA TYR A 305 2.62 1.14 -16.24
C TYR A 305 1.35 0.30 -16.33
N CYS A 306 0.31 0.79 -15.66
CA CYS A 306 -1.01 0.22 -15.77
C CYS A 306 -2.12 1.28 -15.71
N LEU A 307 -3.24 0.92 -16.30
CA LEU A 307 -4.52 1.56 -16.05
C LEU A 307 -5.22 0.84 -14.90
N GLU A 308 -5.73 1.61 -13.95
CA GLU A 308 -6.44 1.07 -12.78
C GLU A 308 -7.87 1.62 -12.69
N GLY A 309 -8.82 0.70 -12.62
CA GLY A 309 -10.21 0.96 -12.23
C GLY A 309 -10.44 0.51 -10.80
N SER A 310 -10.89 1.42 -9.94
CA SER A 310 -11.22 1.12 -8.54
C SER A 310 -12.73 1.19 -8.33
N ILE A 311 -13.30 0.11 -7.81
CA ILE A 311 -14.70 0.02 -7.39
C ILE A 311 -14.70 -0.08 -5.87
N ALA A 312 -15.15 0.98 -5.20
CA ALA A 312 -15.07 1.10 -3.75
C ALA A 312 -15.92 0.06 -2.99
N ILE A 313 -17.09 -0.30 -3.52
CA ILE A 313 -18.05 -1.18 -2.86
C ILE A 313 -18.32 -2.41 -3.75
N ALA A 314 -17.81 -3.56 -3.34
CA ALA A 314 -18.09 -4.85 -3.96
C ALA A 314 -18.49 -5.88 -2.88
N GLY A 315 -17.53 -6.57 -2.26
CA GLY A 315 -17.81 -7.45 -1.11
C GLY A 315 -18.38 -6.72 0.10
N ALA A 316 -18.08 -5.42 0.25
CA ALA A 316 -18.68 -4.57 1.28
C ALA A 316 -20.22 -4.47 1.17
N LEU A 317 -20.80 -4.57 -0.05
CA LEU A 317 -22.25 -4.63 -0.21
C LEU A 317 -22.82 -5.90 0.43
N VAL A 318 -22.16 -7.04 0.22
CA VAL A 318 -22.58 -8.33 0.80
C VAL A 318 -22.51 -8.26 2.34
N GLN A 319 -21.44 -7.67 2.88
CA GLN A 319 -21.31 -7.45 4.32
C GLN A 319 -22.40 -6.52 4.86
N TRP A 320 -22.72 -5.43 4.16
CA TRP A 320 -23.79 -4.52 4.56
C TRP A 320 -25.17 -5.19 4.54
N LEU A 321 -25.48 -6.00 3.53
CA LEU A 321 -26.73 -6.78 3.49
C LEU A 321 -26.85 -7.74 4.69
N ARG A 322 -25.73 -8.31 5.13
CA ARG A 322 -25.65 -9.18 6.33
C ARG A 322 -25.81 -8.37 7.62
N ASP A 323 -24.94 -7.39 7.83
CA ASP A 323 -24.77 -6.74 9.13
C ASP A 323 -25.83 -5.65 9.40
N ASN A 324 -26.39 -5.05 8.35
CA ASN A 324 -27.32 -3.93 8.49
C ASN A 324 -28.76 -4.27 8.10
N LEU A 325 -28.96 -5.16 7.11
CA LEU A 325 -30.30 -5.60 6.71
C LEU A 325 -30.64 -7.01 7.20
N GLU A 326 -29.68 -7.74 7.78
CA GLU A 326 -29.88 -9.07 8.36
C GLU A 326 -30.53 -10.07 7.38
N PHE A 327 -30.16 -9.98 6.09
CA PHE A 327 -30.72 -10.87 5.06
C PHE A 327 -30.21 -12.32 5.16
N PHE A 328 -29.05 -12.52 5.78
CA PHE A 328 -28.39 -13.81 5.96
C PHE A 328 -27.41 -13.73 7.13
N ASP A 329 -27.05 -14.87 7.73
CA ASP A 329 -26.14 -14.92 8.88
C ASP A 329 -24.67 -14.93 8.45
N HIS A 330 -24.36 -15.59 7.32
CA HIS A 330 -23.02 -15.70 6.77
C HIS A 330 -22.93 -15.22 5.33
N ALA A 331 -21.87 -14.48 5.00
CA ALA A 331 -21.67 -13.92 3.67
C ALA A 331 -21.60 -14.96 2.55
N VAL A 332 -21.21 -16.21 2.86
CA VAL A 332 -21.17 -17.32 1.91
C VAL A 332 -22.55 -17.76 1.43
N GLU A 333 -23.62 -17.45 2.18
CA GLU A 333 -24.98 -17.87 1.85
C GLU A 333 -25.57 -17.11 0.66
N ILE A 334 -25.05 -15.91 0.37
CA ILE A 334 -25.59 -15.05 -0.70
C ILE A 334 -25.60 -15.75 -2.06
N GLU A 335 -24.58 -16.58 -2.37
CA GLU A 335 -24.53 -17.30 -3.63
C GLU A 335 -25.65 -18.32 -3.74
N ALA A 336 -25.86 -19.12 -2.69
CA ALA A 336 -26.92 -20.12 -2.64
C ALA A 336 -28.30 -19.46 -2.71
N MET A 337 -28.48 -18.29 -2.09
CA MET A 337 -29.73 -17.51 -2.18
C MET A 337 -29.96 -16.94 -3.58
N ALA A 338 -28.95 -16.31 -4.18
CA ALA A 338 -29.03 -15.76 -5.53
C ALA A 338 -29.35 -16.84 -6.58
N ARG A 339 -28.86 -18.08 -6.39
CA ARG A 339 -29.16 -19.23 -7.25
C ARG A 339 -30.59 -19.77 -7.14
N LYS A 340 -31.40 -19.31 -6.18
CA LYS A 340 -32.82 -19.72 -6.05
C LYS A 340 -33.77 -19.00 -7.01
N VAL A 341 -33.28 -17.97 -7.70
CA VAL A 341 -34.04 -17.20 -8.70
C VAL A 341 -33.36 -17.32 -10.06
N GLU A 342 -34.13 -17.22 -11.14
CA GLU A 342 -33.61 -17.34 -12.52
C GLU A 342 -32.87 -16.08 -12.98
N ASP A 343 -33.29 -14.91 -12.51
CA ASP A 343 -32.70 -13.61 -12.83
C ASP A 343 -32.89 -12.58 -11.70
N THR A 344 -32.58 -11.31 -11.95
CA THR A 344 -32.71 -10.24 -10.96
C THR A 344 -34.15 -9.77 -10.73
N GLY A 345 -35.14 -10.28 -11.47
CA GLY A 345 -36.54 -9.85 -11.40
C GLY A 345 -36.75 -8.36 -11.73
N GLY A 346 -35.82 -7.75 -12.46
CA GLY A 346 -35.81 -6.31 -12.72
C GLY A 346 -35.24 -5.45 -11.58
N ALA A 347 -34.75 -6.05 -10.50
CA ALA A 347 -34.11 -5.34 -9.39
C ALA A 347 -32.67 -4.96 -9.74
N TYR A 348 -32.28 -3.74 -9.36
CA TYR A 348 -30.91 -3.23 -9.49
C TYR A 348 -30.48 -2.57 -8.19
N ILE A 349 -29.27 -2.90 -7.73
CA ILE A 349 -28.64 -2.27 -6.57
C ILE A 349 -27.51 -1.40 -7.09
N VAL A 350 -27.53 -0.12 -6.74
CA VAL A 350 -26.42 0.80 -6.94
C VAL A 350 -25.72 0.97 -5.60
N PRO A 351 -24.64 0.22 -5.32
CA PRO A 351 -23.90 0.34 -4.07
C PRO A 351 -23.11 1.66 -4.10
N ALA A 352 -23.62 2.67 -3.39
CA ALA A 352 -23.10 4.03 -3.36
C ALA A 352 -22.59 4.42 -1.97
#